data_AF-A0A7Y2I6Z8-F1
#
_entry.id   AF-A0A7Y2I6Z8-F1
#
_cell.length_a   1.000
_cell.length_b   1.000
_cell.length_c   1.000
_cell.angle_alpha   90.00
_cell.angle_beta   90.00
_cell.angle_gamma   90.00
#
_symmetry.space_group_name_H-M   'P 1'
#
loop_
_entity.id
_entity.type
_entity.pdbx_description
1 polymer ?
#
loop_
_entity_poly.entity_id
_entity_poly.type
_entity_poly.pdbx_seq_one_letter_code
_entity_poly.pdbx_strand_id
1 'polypeptide(L)' 'FIVDDILINFDDDRSRAALSALSGLSRQNQVILFTHHQKIVELAETVGNTSEIIIHRLPV' A
#
# COMPACT_ATOMS: atom_id res chain seq x y z
N PHE A 1 11.76 5.38 -2.38
CA PHE A 1 10.74 6.19 -1.68
C PHE A 1 10.17 5.34 -0.57
N ILE A 2 10.26 5.80 0.68
CA ILE A 2 9.80 5.07 1.86
C ILE A 2 8.80 5.95 2.58
N VAL A 3 7.64 5.39 2.93
CA VAL A 3 6.55 6.10 3.62
C VAL A 3 6.02 5.24 4.76
N ASP A 4 5.60 5.89 5.84
CA ASP A 4 5.19 5.22 7.08
C ASP A 4 3.81 5.74 7.52
N ASP A 5 2.84 4.84 7.61
CA ASP A 5 1.45 5.08 8.05
C ASP A 5 0.72 6.28 7.42
N ILE A 6 1.11 6.68 6.21
CA ILE A 6 0.54 7.84 5.52
C ILE A 6 -0.95 7.71 5.16
N LEU A 7 -1.52 6.50 5.28
CA LEU A 7 -2.92 6.20 4.96
C LEU A 7 -3.84 6.11 6.19
N ILE A 8 -3.32 6.38 7.41
CA ILE A 8 -4.05 6.22 8.68
C ILE A 8 -5.42 6.91 8.73
N ASN A 9 -5.55 8.07 8.07
CA ASN A 9 -6.77 8.88 8.08
C ASN A 9 -7.61 8.75 6.81
N PHE A 10 -7.26 7.83 5.90
CA PHE A 10 -7.96 7.66 4.63
C PHE A 10 -9.12 6.68 4.81
N ASP A 11 -10.23 6.95 4.11
CA ASP A 11 -11.27 5.95 3.90
C ASP A 11 -10.80 4.87 2.90
N ASP A 12 -11.60 3.82 2.74
CA ASP A 12 -11.26 2.68 1.89
C ASP A 12 -11.02 3.10 0.42
N ASP A 13 -11.81 4.04 -0.11
CA ASP A 13 -11.70 4.49 -1.50
C ASP A 13 -10.43 5.31 -1.73
N ARG A 14 -10.13 6.26 -0.83
CA ARG A 14 -8.90 7.04 -0.90
C ARG A 14 -7.68 6.15 -0.70
N SER A 15 -7.76 5.16 0.19
CA SER A 15 -6.68 4.19 0.42
C SER A 15 -6.40 3.37 -0.85
N ARG A 16 -7.44 2.85 -1.53
CA ARG A 16 -7.28 2.12 -2.81
C ARG A 16 -6.67 2.99 -3.91
N ALA A 17 -7.12 4.24 -4.03
CA ALA A 17 -6.58 5.17 -5.01
C ALA A 17 -5.10 5.48 -4.73
N ALA A 18 -4.74 5.72 -3.47
CA ALA A 18 -3.35 5.95 -3.07
C ALA A 18 -2.46 4.72 -3.31
N LEU A 19 -2.91 3.52 -2.95
CA LEU A 19 -2.20 2.27 -3.20
C LEU A 19 -1.96 2.05 -4.71
N SER A 20 -2.96 2.32 -5.54
CA SER A 20 -2.84 2.26 -7.01
C SER A 20 -1.82 3.27 -7.53
N ALA A 21 -1.82 4.50 -7.01
CA ALA A 21 -0.86 5.53 -7.39
C ALA A 21 0.58 5.17 -6.96
N LEU A 22 0.76 4.63 -5.75
CA LEU A 22 2.05 4.15 -5.24
C LEU A 22 2.57 2.97 -6.07
N SER A 23 1.70 2.05 -6.50
CA SER A 23 2.07 0.97 -7.43
C SER A 23 2.42 1.50 -8.84
N GLY A 24 1.76 2.56 -9.31
CA GLY A 24 2.18 3.24 -10.54
C GLY A 24 3.59 3.84 -10.42
N LEU A 25 3.88 4.49 -9.29
CA LEU A 25 5.19 5.06 -8.99
C LEU A 25 6.27 3.96 -8.84
N SER A 26 5.90 2.78 -8.37
CA SER A 26 6.83 1.68 -8.11
C SER A 26 7.54 1.17 -9.38
N ARG A 27 6.94 1.40 -10.56
CA ARG A 27 7.50 1.01 -11.86
C ARG A 27 8.83 1.68 -12.21
N GLN A 28 9.09 2.86 -11.66
CA GLN A 28 10.34 3.61 -11.92
C GLN A 28 11.19 3.79 -10.67
N ASN A 29 10.59 3.68 -9.48
CA ASN A 29 11.26 3.91 -8.21
C ASN A 29 10.88 2.81 -7.23
N GLN A 30 11.80 2.31 -6.41
CA GLN A 30 11.39 1.41 -5.32
C GLN A 30 10.49 2.17 -4.32
N VAL A 31 9.29 1.65 -4.07
CA VAL A 31 8.34 2.18 -3.09
C VAL A 31 8.17 1.16 -1.97
N ILE A 32 8.36 1.58 -0.72
CA ILE A 32 8.14 0.77 0.48
C ILE A 32 7.16 1.54 1.37
N LEU A 33 6.02 0.93 1.67
CA LEU A 33 5.02 1.44 2.60
C LEU A 33 5.03 0.58 3.86
N PHE A 34 5.36 1.19 4.99
CA PHE A 34 5.14 0.59 6.29
C PHE A 34 3.76 0.94 6.79
N THR A 35 3.06 -0.05 7.34
CA THR A 35 1.84 0.20 8.07
C THR A 35 1.59 -0.86 9.13
N HIS A 36 1.01 -0.42 10.25
CA HIS A 36 0.47 -1.33 11.26
C HIS A 36 -1.04 -1.57 11.09
N HIS A 37 -1.68 -0.88 10.15
CA HIS A 37 -3.12 -0.98 9.91
C HIS A 37 -3.44 -2.20 9.03
N GLN A 38 -3.93 -3.28 9.65
CA GLN A 38 -4.33 -4.51 8.95
C GLN A 38 -5.31 -4.24 7.78
N LYS A 39 -6.20 -3.26 7.94
CA LYS A 39 -7.15 -2.85 6.90
C LYS A 39 -6.45 -2.36 5.62
N ILE A 40 -5.31 -1.67 5.73
CA ILE A 40 -4.55 -1.23 4.56
C ILE A 40 -3.94 -2.43 3.83
N VAL A 41 -3.51 -3.46 4.56
CA VAL A 41 -3.00 -4.70 3.98
C VAL A 41 -4.10 -5.42 3.20
N GLU A 42 -5.31 -5.54 3.77
CA GLU A 42 -6.46 -6.14 3.08
C GLU A 42 -6.83 -5.38 1.80
N LEU A 43 -6.82 -4.05 1.85
CA LEU A 43 -7.05 -3.23 0.65
C LEU A 43 -5.94 -3.43 -0.39
N ALA A 44 -4.68 -3.52 0.05
CA ALA A 44 -3.55 -3.80 -0.82
C ALA A 44 -3.64 -5.18 -1.49
N GLU A 45 -4.17 -6.20 -0.79
CA GLU A 45 -4.44 -7.52 -1.39
C GLU A 45 -5.49 -7.41 -2.52
N THR A 46 -6.54 -6.61 -2.34
CA THR A 46 -7.54 -6.39 -3.40
C THR A 46 -6.97 -5.64 -4.62
N VAL A 47 -6.11 -4.64 -4.39
CA VAL A 47 -5.47 -3.84 -5.44
C VAL A 47 -4.33 -4.61 -6.13
N GLY A 48 -3.64 -5.49 -5.40
CA GLY A 48 -2.55 -6.32 -5.93
C GLY A 48 -2.99 -7.30 -7.02
N ASN A 49 -4.28 -7.63 -7.09
CA ASN A 49 -4.82 -8.43 -8.21
C ASN A 49 -4.76 -7.69 -9.55
N THR A 50 -4.66 -6.36 -9.53
CA THR A 50 -4.57 -5.51 -10.74
C THR A 50 -3.22 -4.79 -10.87
N SER A 51 -2.35 -4.87 -9.85
CA SER A 51 -1.16 -4.03 -9.71
C SER A 51 0.01 -4.80 -9.09
N GLU A 52 1.25 -4.38 -9.34
CA GLU A 52 2.43 -5.00 -8.71
C GLU A 52 2.57 -4.50 -7.26
N ILE A 53 1.88 -5.16 -6.33
CA ILE A 53 2.00 -4.93 -4.89
C ILE A 53 2.41 -6.25 -4.23
N ILE A 54 3.51 -6.22 -3.48
CA ILE A 54 4.00 -7.36 -2.70
C ILE A 54 3.83 -7.03 -1.23
N ILE A 55 3.20 -7.93 -0.49
CA ILE A 55 2.94 -7.77 0.93
C ILE A 55 3.95 -8.60 1.71
N HIS A 56 4.69 -7.95 2.60
CA HIS A 56 5.60 -8.60 3.54
C HIS A 56 5.12 -8.35 4.97
N ARG A 57 4.77 -9.42 5.68
CA ARG A 57 4.37 -9.36 7.08
C ARG A 57 5.61 -9.52 7.95
N LEU A 58 5.94 -8.49 8.72
CA LEU A 58 7.08 -8.53 9.64
C LEU A 58 6.70 -9.33 10.90
N PRO A 59 7.58 -10.24 11.37
CA PRO A 59 7.39 -10.88 12.66
C PRO A 59 7.46 -9.82 13.76
N VAL A 60 6.58 -9.95 14.75
CA VAL A 60 6.54 -9.11 15.95
C VAL A 60 7.50 -9.65 17.00
#